data_AF-A0A3Q7XD69-F1
#
_entry.id   AF-A0A3Q7XD69-F1
#
_cell.length_a   1.000
_cell.length_b   1.000
_cell.length_c   1.000
_cell.angle_alpha   90.00
_cell.angle_beta   90.00
_cell.angle_gamma   90.00
#
_symmetry.space_group_name_H-M   'P 1'
#
loop_
_entity.id
_entity.type
_entity.pdbx_description
1 polymer ?
#
loop_
_entity_poly.entity_id
_entity_poly.type
_entity_poly.pdbx_seq_one_letter_code
_entity_poly.pdbx_strand_id
1 'polypeptide(L)'
;MALDDVIKTTVTGPRVEEAMYRTLRWIDRCIEAHKRPHDQNLFGIVQGGLDPRLRDICVQGLVERNLPGYAIGGLSGGEDKNSL
;
A
#
# COMPACT_ATOMS: atom_id res chain seq x y z
N MET A 1 -11.14 -3.28 2.80
CA MET A 1 -9.70 -2.93 2.68
C MET A 1 -9.06 -3.83 1.66
N ALA A 2 -8.14 -3.33 0.85
CA ALA A 2 -7.38 -4.19 -0.05
C ALA A 2 -6.44 -5.11 0.74
N LEU A 3 -6.08 -6.24 0.15
CA LEU A 3 -5.00 -7.09 0.64
C LEU A 3 -3.66 -6.50 0.23
N ASP A 4 -2.71 -6.44 1.15
CA ASP A 4 -1.36 -5.91 0.93
C ASP A 4 -0.27 -6.81 1.53
N ASP A 5 0.97 -6.61 1.09
CA ASP A 5 2.14 -7.30 1.64
C ASP A 5 2.81 -6.41 2.69
N VAL A 6 2.48 -6.67 3.95
CA VAL A 6 2.99 -5.93 5.10
C VAL A 6 4.35 -6.50 5.52
N ILE A 7 5.31 -5.60 5.69
CA ILE A 7 6.60 -5.87 6.32
C ILE A 7 6.79 -4.97 7.53
N LYS A 8 7.67 -5.38 8.45
CA LYS A 8 8.05 -4.53 9.58
C LYS A 8 8.70 -3.25 9.07
N THR A 9 8.27 -2.10 9.57
CA THR A 9 8.68 -0.75 9.10
C THR A 9 10.18 -0.51 9.14
N THR A 10 10.89 -1.17 10.06
CA THR A 10 12.35 -1.08 10.21
C THR A 10 13.14 -1.99 9.26
N VAL A 11 12.49 -2.76 8.38
CA VAL A 11 13.16 -3.57 7.35
C VAL A 11 13.70 -2.64 6.26
N THR A 12 14.95 -2.86 5.87
CA THR A 12 15.63 -2.09 4.81
C THR A 12 15.99 -2.98 3.62
N GLY A 13 16.22 -2.37 2.46
CA GLY A 13 16.71 -3.06 1.26
C GLY A 13 15.61 -3.61 0.35
N PRO A 14 15.94 -4.56 -0.56
CA PRO A 14 15.10 -4.91 -1.70
C PRO A 14 13.73 -5.51 -1.33
N ARG A 15 13.60 -6.06 -0.12
CA ARG A 15 12.34 -6.61 0.39
C ARG A 15 11.22 -5.56 0.49
N VAL A 16 11.58 -4.28 0.73
CA VAL A 16 10.63 -3.17 0.83
C VAL A 16 9.99 -2.88 -0.53
N GLU A 17 10.83 -2.79 -1.56
CA GLU A 17 10.40 -2.60 -2.93
C GLU A 17 9.57 -3.77 -3.44
N GLU A 18 9.98 -5.02 -3.13
CA GLU A 18 9.21 -6.22 -3.47
C GLU A 18 7.81 -6.20 -2.84
N ALA A 19 7.70 -5.81 -1.55
CA ALA A 19 6.42 -5.66 -0.86
C ALA A 19 5.51 -4.63 -1.51
N MET A 20 6.08 -3.46 -1.83
CA MET A 20 5.35 -2.38 -2.45
C MET A 20 4.80 -2.81 -3.83
N TYR A 21 5.63 -3.40 -4.69
CA TYR A 21 5.15 -3.87 -6.00
C TYR A 21 4.19 -5.07 -5.89
N ARG A 22 4.35 -5.96 -4.91
CA ARG A 22 3.38 -7.04 -4.66
C ARG A 22 2.03 -6.48 -4.24
N THR A 23 2.01 -5.44 -3.40
CA THR A 23 0.80 -4.71 -3.01
C THR A 23 0.10 -4.09 -4.24
N LEU A 24 0.86 -3.46 -5.15
CA LEU A 24 0.31 -2.95 -6.41
C LEU A 24 -0.28 -4.04 -7.32
N ARG A 25 0.35 -5.23 -7.40
CA ARG A 25 -0.26 -6.36 -8.14
C ARG A 25 -1.50 -6.94 -7.44
N TRP A 26 -1.56 -6.86 -6.12
CA TRP A 26 -2.66 -7.41 -5.34
C TRP A 26 -3.89 -6.51 -5.34
N ILE A 27 -3.74 -5.19 -5.44
CA ILE A 27 -4.89 -4.29 -5.55
C ILE A 27 -5.70 -4.56 -6.82
N ASP A 28 -5.06 -4.89 -7.95
CA ASP A 28 -5.79 -5.24 -9.19
C ASP A 28 -6.70 -6.45 -8.97
N ARG A 29 -6.17 -7.49 -8.29
CA ARG A 29 -6.93 -8.68 -7.93
C ARG A 29 -8.04 -8.38 -6.92
N CYS A 30 -7.81 -7.43 -6.01
CA CYS A 30 -8.84 -6.99 -5.06
C CYS A 30 -9.98 -6.25 -5.77
N ILE A 31 -9.67 -5.38 -6.73
CA ILE A 31 -10.65 -4.68 -7.56
C ILE A 31 -11.49 -5.70 -8.32
N GLU A 32 -10.86 -6.67 -8.97
CA GLU A 32 -11.57 -7.73 -9.70
C GLU A 32 -12.49 -8.56 -8.80
N ALA A 33 -12.04 -8.89 -7.58
CA ALA A 33 -12.81 -9.68 -6.63
C ALA A 33 -13.94 -8.89 -5.95
N HIS A 34 -13.84 -7.56 -5.91
CA HIS A 34 -14.80 -6.70 -5.21
C HIS A 34 -16.06 -6.46 -6.03
N LYS A 35 -17.15 -7.18 -5.72
CA LYS A 35 -18.40 -7.19 -6.50
C LYS A 35 -19.50 -6.24 -6.03
N ARG A 36 -19.29 -5.46 -4.95
CA ARG A 36 -20.33 -4.62 -4.31
C ARG A 36 -19.86 -3.19 -4.04
N PRO A 37 -19.38 -2.44 -5.04
CA PRO A 37 -18.82 -1.10 -4.84
C PRO A 37 -19.81 -0.04 -4.35
N HIS A 38 -21.12 -0.28 -4.49
CA HIS A 38 -22.16 0.62 -3.99
C HIS A 38 -22.53 0.40 -2.51
N ASP A 39 -22.20 -0.78 -1.96
CA ASP A 39 -22.49 -1.13 -0.57
C ASP A 39 -21.24 -1.13 0.32
N GLN A 40 -20.06 -1.32 -0.28
CA GLN A 40 -18.81 -1.56 0.41
C GLN A 40 -17.67 -0.81 -0.27
N ASN A 41 -16.90 -0.03 0.49
CA ASN A 41 -15.73 0.65 -0.05
C ASN A 41 -14.49 -0.24 -0.07
N LEU A 42 -13.72 -0.16 -1.15
CA LEU A 42 -12.39 -0.75 -1.27
C LEU A 42 -11.34 0.35 -1.27
N PHE A 43 -10.55 0.50 -0.19
CA PHE A 43 -9.42 1.44 -0.21
C PHE A 43 -8.12 0.72 -0.55
N GLY A 44 -7.26 1.43 -1.27
CA GLY A 44 -5.88 1.02 -1.50
C GLY A 44 -5.01 1.33 -0.28
N ILE A 45 -3.89 0.62 -0.14
CA ILE A 45 -2.97 0.79 0.99
C ILE A 45 -1.60 1.16 0.45
N VAL A 46 -1.14 2.37 0.76
CA VAL A 46 0.18 2.87 0.38
C VAL A 46 1.24 2.15 1.21
N GLN A 47 2.08 1.38 0.55
CA GLN A 47 3.28 0.73 1.11
C GLN A 47 4.55 1.41 0.61
N GLY A 48 5.71 0.95 1.07
CA GLY A 48 7.02 1.54 0.73
C GLY A 48 7.96 1.74 1.92
N GLY A 49 7.58 1.29 3.12
CA GLY A 49 8.39 1.41 4.32
C GLY A 49 8.69 2.88 4.67
N LEU A 50 9.93 3.16 5.04
CA LEU A 50 10.43 4.51 5.34
C LEU A 50 11.17 5.14 4.14
N ASP A 51 10.91 4.67 2.91
CA ASP A 51 11.49 5.23 1.68
C ASP A 51 10.44 6.10 0.97
N PRO A 52 10.58 7.44 0.98
CA PRO A 52 9.64 8.36 0.32
C PRO A 52 9.48 8.07 -1.18
N ARG A 53 10.56 7.67 -1.87
CA ARG A 53 10.51 7.37 -3.31
C ARG A 53 9.64 6.15 -3.57
N LEU A 54 9.74 5.10 -2.74
CA LEU A 54 8.87 3.92 -2.87
C LEU A 54 7.42 4.26 -2.55
N ARG A 55 7.18 5.16 -1.58
CA ARG A 55 5.83 5.66 -1.30
C ARG A 55 5.25 6.42 -2.48
N ASP A 56 6.02 7.29 -3.13
CA ASP A 56 5.58 8.01 -4.33
C ASP A 56 5.19 7.03 -5.45
N ILE A 57 6.01 6.02 -5.73
CA ILE A 57 5.70 4.98 -6.73
C ILE A 57 4.40 4.26 -6.37
N CYS A 58 4.21 3.89 -5.10
CA CYS A 58 3.01 3.21 -4.64
C CYS A 58 1.77 4.10 -4.77
N VAL A 59 1.86 5.37 -4.36
CA VAL A 59 0.76 6.35 -4.49
C VAL A 59 0.36 6.52 -5.94
N GLN A 60 1.32 6.76 -6.84
CA GLN A 60 1.02 6.94 -8.27
C GLN A 60 0.29 5.71 -8.84
N GLY A 61 0.82 4.51 -8.57
CA GLY A 61 0.15 3.27 -8.99
C GLY A 61 -1.27 3.13 -8.42
N LEU A 62 -1.50 3.48 -7.16
CA LEU A 62 -2.83 3.38 -6.56
C LEU A 62 -3.81 4.45 -7.10
N VAL A 63 -3.34 5.65 -7.41
CA VAL A 63 -4.17 6.75 -7.92
C VAL A 63 -4.69 6.44 -9.33
N GLU A 64 -3.90 5.81 -10.19
CA GLU A 64 -4.32 5.37 -11.53
C GLU A 64 -5.56 4.44 -11.51
N ARG A 65 -5.82 3.77 -10.38
CA ARG A 65 -6.94 2.83 -10.21
C ARG A 65 -8.23 3.47 -9.68
N ASN A 66 -8.22 4.77 -9.39
CA ASN A 66 -9.38 5.57 -8.97
C ASN A 66 -10.23 4.92 -7.87
N LEU A 67 -9.59 4.59 -6.74
CA LEU A 67 -10.23 3.95 -5.60
C LEU A 67 -10.99 4.98 -4.74
N PRO A 68 -12.08 4.61 -4.05
CA PRO A 68 -12.85 5.51 -3.19
C PRO A 68 -12.09 6.00 -1.95
N GLY A 69 -10.89 5.48 -1.68
CA GLY A 69 -10.04 5.94 -0.58
C GLY A 69 -8.67 5.30 -0.59
N TYR A 70 -7.77 5.88 0.21
CA TYR A 70 -6.38 5.47 0.34
C TYR A 70 -5.97 5.49 1.81
N ALA A 71 -5.36 4.40 2.29
CA ALA A 71 -4.79 4.29 3.62
C ALA A 71 -3.26 4.36 3.55
N ILE A 72 -2.62 4.84 4.61
CA ILE A 72 -1.17 4.81 4.76
C ILE A 72 -0.79 3.57 5.57
N GLY A 73 -0.17 2.59 4.92
CA GLY A 73 0.25 1.34 5.51
C GLY A 73 1.67 1.40 6.10
N GLY A 74 1.92 0.49 7.04
CA GLY A 74 3.27 0.22 7.54
C GLY A 74 3.92 1.34 8.35
N LEU A 75 3.13 2.19 9.04
CA LEU A 75 3.62 3.27 9.93
C LEU A 75 3.10 3.12 11.37
N SER A 76 3.14 1.89 11.87
CA SER A 76 2.94 1.57 13.28
C SER A 76 3.73 0.31 13.63
N GLY A 77 4.96 0.21 13.09
CA GLY A 77 5.79 -0.98 13.12
C GLY A 77 7.05 -0.87 13.99
N GLY A 78 7.18 0.22 14.75
CA GLY A 78 8.27 0.48 15.70
C GLY A 78 9.28 1.53 15.22
N GLU A 79 8.95 2.28 14.18
CA GLU A 79 9.71 3.45 13.71
C GLU A 79 9.67 4.63 14.69
N ASP A 80 10.70 5.47 14.65
CA ASP A 80 10.71 6.76 15.36
C ASP A 80 9.77 7.77 14.68
N LYS A 81 9.25 8.74 15.45
CA LYS A 81 8.36 9.80 14.94
C LYS A 81 8.97 10.63 13.82
N ASN A 82 10.29 10.71 13.73
CA ASN A 82 11.02 11.50 12.74
C ASN A 82 11.68 10.64 11.64
N SER A 83 11.22 9.41 11.44
CA SER A 83 11.85 8.46 10.50
C SER A 83 11.49 8.69 9.03
N LEU A 84 10.59 9.61 8.73
CA LEU A 84 10.09 9.96 7.39
C LEU A 84 10.29 11.45 7.12
#